data_AF-A0A7C9RD93-F1
#
_entry.id   AF-A0A7C9RD93-F1
#
_cell.length_a   1.000
_cell.length_b   1.000
_cell.length_c   1.000
_cell.angle_alpha   90.00
_cell.angle_beta   90.00
_cell.angle_gamma   90.00
#
_symmetry.space_group_name_H-M   'P 1'
#
loop_
_entity.id
_entity.type
_entity.pdbx_description
1 polymer ?
#
loop_
_entity_poly.entity_id
_entity_poly.type
_entity_poly.pdbx_seq_one_letter_code
_entity_poly.pdbx_strand_id
1 'polypeptide(L)'
;YREPVTGWLDEADGYNTLRNNICHAVWTEGKRPLSIKPLTLNLRGGKGKMVGTDDSDKDYTEIELALIADRLRKIHNELHKFLKTNFPNALPA
;
A
#
# COMPACT_ATOMS: atom_id res chain seq x y z
N TYR A 1 0.09 20.45 -16.28
CA TYR A 1 0.31 18.99 -16.26
C TYR A 1 0.98 18.45 -15.01
N ARG A 2 1.81 19.24 -14.30
CA ARG A 2 2.57 18.75 -13.14
C ARG A 2 1.69 18.43 -11.93
N GLU A 3 0.69 19.27 -11.64
CA GLU A 3 -0.11 19.15 -10.41
C GLU A 3 -1.00 17.90 -10.31
N PRO A 4 -1.71 17.45 -11.38
CA PRO A 4 -2.49 16.21 -11.28
C PRO A 4 -1.61 14.98 -11.05
N VAL A 5 -0.44 14.93 -11.69
CA VAL A 5 0.50 13.82 -11.56
C VAL A 5 1.11 13.77 -10.17
N THR A 6 1.55 14.91 -9.63
CA THR A 6 2.08 14.95 -8.25
C THR A 6 1.01 14.57 -7.24
N GLY A 7 -0.22 15.08 -7.40
CA GLY A 7 -1.33 14.71 -6.49
C GLY A 7 -1.63 13.20 -6.49
N TRP A 8 -1.65 12.56 -7.66
CA TRP A 8 -1.82 11.10 -7.76
C TRP A 8 -0.68 10.31 -7.11
N LEU A 9 0.57 10.75 -7.31
CA LEU A 9 1.73 10.10 -6.75
C LEU A 9 1.80 10.28 -5.22
N ASP A 10 1.57 11.49 -4.73
CA ASP A 10 1.56 11.79 -3.29
C ASP A 10 0.47 11.00 -2.57
N GLU A 11 -0.71 10.85 -3.18
CA GLU A 11 -1.79 10.03 -2.62
C GLU A 11 -1.43 8.54 -2.59
N ALA A 12 -0.83 8.01 -3.66
CA ALA A 12 -0.37 6.62 -3.70
C ALA A 12 0.75 6.36 -2.68
N ASP A 13 1.66 7.32 -2.50
CA ASP A 13 2.77 7.27 -1.55
C ASP A 13 2.28 7.09 -0.10
N GLY A 14 1.14 7.69 0.25
CA GLY A 14 0.48 7.50 1.55
C GLY A 14 0.15 6.05 1.91
N TYR A 15 0.14 5.13 0.93
CA TYR A 15 -0.09 3.69 1.14
C TYR A 15 1.19 2.84 1.06
N ASN A 16 2.38 3.44 0.96
CA ASN A 16 3.64 2.70 0.84
C ASN A 16 3.91 1.75 2.00
N THR A 17 3.60 2.17 3.23
CA THR A 17 3.75 1.29 4.41
C THR A 17 2.90 0.05 4.28
N LEU A 18 1.62 0.20 3.88
CA LEU A 18 0.72 -0.93 3.65
C LEU A 18 1.24 -1.83 2.52
N ARG A 19 1.70 -1.26 1.40
CA ARG A 19 2.31 -2.03 0.30
C ARG A 19 3.50 -2.85 0.79
N ASN A 20 4.43 -2.24 1.53
CA ASN A 20 5.59 -2.93 2.08
C ASN A 20 5.17 -4.07 3.03
N ASN A 21 4.17 -3.82 3.87
CA ASN A 21 3.62 -4.82 4.77
C ASN A 21 2.97 -5.99 4.01
N ILE A 22 2.23 -5.74 2.93
CA ILE A 22 1.63 -6.80 2.09
C ILE A 22 2.73 -7.69 1.50
N CYS A 23 3.83 -7.10 1.02
CA CYS A 23 4.90 -7.86 0.37
C CYS A 23 5.81 -8.61 1.34
N HIS A 24 6.00 -8.10 2.57
CA HIS A 24 7.11 -8.54 3.43
C HIS A 24 6.71 -8.90 4.86
N ALA A 25 5.52 -8.52 5.34
CA ALA A 25 5.10 -8.82 6.69
C ALA A 25 4.36 -10.16 6.78
N VAL A 26 4.45 -10.77 7.96
CA VAL A 26 3.52 -11.82 8.37
C VAL A 26 2.25 -11.13 8.88
N TRP A 27 1.08 -11.68 8.56
CA TRP A 27 -0.20 -11.10 8.97
C TRP A 27 -0.84 -11.92 10.10
N THR A 28 -1.47 -11.22 11.05
CA THR A 28 -2.17 -11.83 12.19
C THR A 28 -3.53 -11.16 12.39
N GLU A 29 -4.38 -11.78 13.21
CA GLU A 29 -5.63 -11.18 13.67
C GLU A 29 -5.35 -9.85 14.40
N GLY A 30 -6.14 -8.82 14.06
CA GLY A 30 -6.06 -7.50 14.67
C GLY A 30 -6.86 -7.40 15.96
N LYS A 31 -6.86 -6.20 16.57
CA LYS A 31 -7.63 -5.90 17.78
C LYS A 31 -9.10 -5.60 17.46
N ARG A 32 -9.40 -5.13 16.24
CA ARG A 32 -10.78 -4.86 15.80
C ARG A 32 -11.46 -6.14 15.27
N PRO A 33 -12.79 -6.28 15.39
CA PRO A 33 -13.51 -7.41 14.80
C PRO A 33 -13.24 -7.52 13.29
N LEU A 34 -12.96 -8.74 12.83
CA LEU A 34 -12.70 -9.04 11.41
C LEU A 34 -11.56 -8.22 10.80
N SER A 35 -10.60 -7.80 11.62
CA SER A 35 -9.42 -7.08 11.17
C SER A 35 -8.18 -7.95 11.20
N ILE A 36 -7.24 -7.63 10.32
CA ILE A 36 -5.90 -8.19 10.28
C ILE A 36 -4.89 -7.06 10.41
N LYS A 37 -3.69 -7.38 10.88
CA LYS A 37 -2.60 -6.42 10.95
C LYS A 37 -1.25 -7.07 10.68
N PRO A 38 -0.28 -6.32 10.17
CA PRO A 38 1.07 -6.82 9.98
C PRO A 38 1.73 -7.05 11.33
N LEU A 39 2.56 -8.09 11.40
CA LEU A 39 3.35 -8.41 12.57
C LEU A 39 4.79 -7.93 12.36
N THR A 40 5.30 -7.16 13.31
CA THR A 40 6.61 -6.53 13.20
C THR A 40 7.71 -7.56 13.44
N LEU A 41 8.49 -7.86 12.41
CA LEU A 41 9.67 -8.72 12.51
C LEU A 41 10.92 -7.86 12.70
N ASN A 42 11.66 -8.06 13.79
CA ASN A 42 12.98 -7.44 13.96
C ASN A 42 14.05 -8.45 13.60
N LEU A 43 14.75 -8.18 12.50
CA LEU A 43 15.88 -8.96 12.02
C LEU A 43 17.18 -8.26 12.46
N ARG A 44 17.86 -8.80 13.47
CA ARG A 44 19.23 -8.39 13.83
C ARG A 44 20.17 -9.60 13.81
N GLY A 45 21.26 -9.48 13.05
CA GLY A 45 22.33 -10.49 13.02
C GLY A 45 21.91 -11.87 12.52
N GLY A 46 21.02 -11.94 11.54
CA GLY A 46 20.55 -13.21 10.95
C GLY A 46 19.56 -14.01 11.80
N LYS A 47 19.10 -13.47 12.95
CA LYS A 47 18.04 -14.05 13.77
C LYS A 47 16.81 -13.17 13.71
N GLY A 48 15.70 -13.71 13.19
CA GLY A 48 14.40 -13.04 13.22
C GLY A 48 13.76 -13.23 14.60
N LYS A 49 13.43 -12.13 15.27
CA LYS A 49 12.53 -12.16 16.42
C LYS A 49 11.23 -11.48 16.01
N MET A 50 10.12 -12.18 16.23
CA MET A 50 8.79 -11.58 16.24
C MET A 50 8.78 -10.60 17.41
N VAL A 51 8.71 -9.29 17.12
CA VAL A 51 8.66 -8.26 18.18
C VAL A 51 7.23 -8.05 18.67
N GLY A 52 6.28 -8.79 18.09
CA GLY A 52 4.87 -8.65 18.38
C GLY A 52 4.29 -7.63 17.42
N THR A 53 3.38 -6.82 17.94
CA THR A 53 2.65 -5.87 17.13
C THR A 53 2.82 -4.50 17.74
N ASP A 54 3.25 -3.50 16.96
CA ASP A 54 3.23 -2.12 17.44
C ASP A 54 1.77 -1.72 17.69
N ASP A 55 1.52 -0.98 18.78
CA ASP A 55 0.19 -0.44 19.05
C ASP A 55 -0.19 0.67 18.07
N SER A 56 0.80 1.25 17.38
CA SER A 56 0.62 2.20 16.29
C SER A 56 0.40 1.53 14.92
N ASP A 57 0.63 0.22 14.80
CA ASP A 57 0.37 -0.49 13.55
C ASP A 57 -1.14 -0.54 13.30
N LYS A 58 -1.55 0.00 12.15
CA LYS A 58 -2.94 0.08 11.76
C LYS A 58 -3.49 -1.32 11.48
N ASP A 59 -4.59 -1.64 12.16
CA ASP A 59 -5.44 -2.77 11.79
C ASP A 59 -6.20 -2.46 10.50
N TYR A 60 -6.47 -3.46 9.68
CA TYR A 60 -7.27 -3.34 8.48
C TYR A 60 -8.38 -4.39 8.44
N THR A 61 -9.61 -3.98 8.16
CA THR A 61 -10.67 -4.91 7.78
C THR A 61 -10.58 -5.25 6.30
N GLU A 62 -11.21 -6.35 5.88
CA GLU A 62 -11.33 -6.70 4.45
C GLU A 62 -11.93 -5.56 3.63
N ILE A 63 -12.97 -4.90 4.15
CA ILE A 63 -13.64 -3.77 3.48
C ILE A 63 -12.67 -2.60 3.30
N GLU A 64 -11.88 -2.26 4.32
CA GLU A 64 -10.90 -1.18 4.24
C GLU A 64 -9.81 -1.50 3.20
N LEU A 65 -9.31 -2.73 3.16
CA LEU A 65 -8.34 -3.16 2.15
C LEU A 65 -8.93 -3.09 0.74
N ALA A 66 -10.18 -3.52 0.57
CA ALA A 66 -10.87 -3.45 -0.71
C ALA A 66 -11.06 -2.00 -1.19
N LEU A 67 -11.42 -1.09 -0.29
CA LEU A 67 -11.55 0.34 -0.61
C LEU A 67 -10.21 0.97 -1.00
N ILE A 68 -9.14 0.64 -0.27
CA ILE A 68 -7.78 1.11 -0.61
C ILE A 68 -7.35 0.57 -1.97
N ALA A 69 -7.57 -0.72 -2.24
CA ALA A 69 -7.26 -1.33 -3.53
C ALA A 69 -8.03 -0.66 -4.68
N ASP A 70 -9.32 -0.40 -4.50
CA ASP A 70 -10.12 0.31 -5.50
C ASP A 70 -9.60 1.74 -5.73
N ARG A 71 -9.17 2.44 -4.67
CA ARG A 71 -8.61 3.78 -4.80
C ARG A 71 -7.28 3.77 -5.56
N LEU A 72 -6.35 2.89 -5.21
CA LEU A 72 -5.07 2.74 -5.91
C LEU A 72 -5.26 2.37 -7.39
N ARG A 73 -6.24 1.50 -7.69
CA ARG A 73 -6.60 1.15 -9.06
C ARG A 73 -7.10 2.37 -9.85
N LYS A 74 -7.94 3.22 -9.25
CA LYS A 74 -8.40 4.47 -9.87
C LYS A 74 -7.23 5.41 -10.16
N ILE A 75 -6.33 5.61 -9.20
CA ILE A 75 -5.11 6.43 -9.36
C ILE A 75 -4.26 5.91 -10.53
N HIS A 76 -4.01 4.60 -10.57
CA HIS A 76 -3.25 3.96 -11.65
C HIS A 76 -3.91 4.21 -13.02
N ASN A 77 -5.23 4.02 -13.12
CA ASN A 77 -5.96 4.21 -14.37
C ASN A 77 -5.91 5.67 -14.86
N GLU A 78 -6.06 6.64 -13.95
CA GLU A 78 -5.96 8.07 -14.30
C GLU A 78 -4.55 8.44 -14.76
N LEU A 79 -3.52 7.97 -14.06
CA LEU A 79 -2.12 8.17 -14.47
C LEU A 79 -1.84 7.51 -15.83
N HIS A 80 -2.30 6.28 -16.03
CA HIS A 80 -2.12 5.55 -17.28
C HIS A 80 -2.84 6.25 -18.45
N LYS A 81 -4.07 6.74 -18.24
CA LYS A 81 -4.81 7.54 -19.23
C LYS A 81 -4.04 8.81 -19.56
N PHE A 82 -3.56 9.54 -18.55
CA PHE A 82 -2.75 10.73 -18.73
C PHE A 82 -1.49 10.45 -19.57
N LEU A 83 -0.76 9.38 -19.26
CA LEU A 83 0.42 8.97 -20.01
C LEU A 83 0.08 8.60 -21.45
N LYS A 84 -0.97 7.82 -21.70
CA LYS A 84 -1.40 7.48 -23.07
C LYS A 84 -1.77 8.71 -23.89
N THR A 85 -2.47 9.66 -23.29
CA THR A 85 -2.93 10.88 -23.99
C THR A 85 -1.78 11.84 -24.30
N ASN A 86 -0.83 12.01 -23.36
CA ASN A 86 0.20 13.05 -23.48
C ASN A 86 1.57 12.51 -23.93
N PHE A 87 1.80 11.20 -23.78
CA PHE A 87 3.06 10.52 -24.08
C PHE A 87 2.79 9.15 -24.73
N PRO A 88 2.28 9.11 -25.97
CA PRO A 88 1.83 7.88 -26.63
C PRO A 88 2.93 6.82 -26.81
N ASN A 89 4.21 7.21 -26.77
CA ASN A 89 5.35 6.30 -26.85
C ASN A 89 5.93 5.88 -25.48
N ALA A 90 5.37 6.37 -24.37
CA ALA A 90 5.93 6.13 -23.02
C ALA A 90 5.44 4.83 -22.37
N LEU A 91 4.47 4.14 -22.97
CA LEU A 91 3.94 2.88 -22.46
C LEU A 91 4.20 1.78 -23.48
N PRO A 92 4.68 0.59 -23.06
CA PRO A 92 4.82 -0.54 -23.97
C PRO A 92 3.46 -0.91 -24.57
N ALA A 93 3.49 -1.37 -25.83
CA ALA A 93 2.33 -1.77 -26.61
C ALA A 93 1.52 -2.89 -25.93
#